data_AF-A0A9W9PXY3-F1
#
_entry.id   AF-A0A9W9PXY3-F1
#
_cell.length_a   1.000
_cell.length_b   1.000
_cell.length_c   1.000
_cell.angle_alpha   90.00
_cell.angle_beta   90.00
_cell.angle_gamma   90.00
#
_symmetry.space_group_name_H-M   'P 1'
#
loop_
_entity.id
_entity.type
_entity.pdbx_description
1 polymer ?
#
loop_
_entity_poly.entity_id
_entity_poly.type
_entity_poly.pdbx_seq_one_letter_code
_entity_poly.pdbx_strand_id
1 'polypeptide(L)'
;MSQSQHSDFTSSIYDSEIDNLSYLATSNPLATPSGSQYALDTSDRDFLRPTRPVVPSSFTRVGPDRRKAFVEWWLHTDYGRKSKIKWDLTRHAEIWGLFDQVAHNLDGAPKVICQRCGAILEHPYTANPKSKEGRVQYHGTSTMQKHIKTASCIRAG
;
A
#
# COMPACT_ATOMS: atom_id res chain seq x y z
N MET A 1 3.13 -16.10 -48.94
CA MET A 1 4.45 -16.39 -48.36
C MET A 1 5.44 -15.43 -49.00
N SER A 2 5.86 -14.39 -48.28
CA SER A 2 6.85 -13.43 -48.79
C SER A 2 7.99 -13.37 -47.79
N GLN A 3 9.18 -13.82 -48.23
CA GLN A 3 10.45 -13.73 -47.51
C GLN A 3 11.23 -12.50 -48.02
N SER A 4 11.87 -11.74 -47.13
CA SER A 4 13.05 -10.90 -47.38
C SER A 4 13.41 -10.13 -46.11
N GLN A 5 14.65 -9.86 -45.71
CA GLN A 5 15.99 -10.45 -45.88
C GLN A 5 16.83 -9.71 -44.82
N HIS A 6 17.80 -10.39 -44.21
CA HIS A 6 18.59 -9.90 -43.09
C HIS A 6 19.68 -8.91 -43.57
N SER A 7 20.10 -7.99 -42.71
CA SER A 7 21.43 -7.36 -42.83
C SER A 7 21.99 -7.10 -41.43
N ASP A 8 22.88 -8.00 -41.00
CA ASP A 8 23.85 -7.80 -39.93
C ASP A 8 25.21 -7.44 -40.52
N PHE A 9 26.07 -6.84 -39.67
CA PHE A 9 27.48 -6.43 -39.85
C PHE A 9 27.72 -5.06 -40.53
N THR A 10 28.64 -4.21 -40.07
CA THR A 10 30.00 -4.51 -39.55
C THR A 10 30.54 -3.46 -38.56
N SER A 11 31.44 -3.95 -37.71
CA SER A 11 32.31 -3.29 -36.73
C SER A 11 33.21 -2.17 -37.27
N SER A 12 33.59 -1.23 -36.41
CA SER A 12 34.85 -0.49 -36.50
C SER A 12 35.66 -0.74 -35.23
N ILE A 13 36.71 -1.53 -35.43
CA ILE A 13 37.84 -1.80 -34.56
C ILE A 13 38.93 -0.78 -34.94
N TYR A 14 39.64 -0.23 -33.96
CA TYR A 14 40.96 0.44 -33.95
C TYR A 14 40.90 1.56 -32.90
N ASP A 15 41.33 1.29 -31.66
CA ASP A 15 42.73 1.21 -31.18
C ASP A 15 43.30 2.62 -30.91
N SER A 16 43.49 2.91 -29.63
CA SER A 16 44.41 3.93 -29.15
C SER A 16 44.85 3.53 -27.75
N GLU A 17 45.84 2.65 -27.77
CA GLU A 17 47.04 2.61 -26.94
C GLU A 17 46.98 3.12 -25.50
N ILE A 18 47.23 2.15 -24.62
CA ILE A 18 47.68 2.26 -23.25
C ILE A 18 49.13 2.76 -23.26
N ASP A 19 49.43 3.88 -22.61
CA ASP A 19 50.75 4.09 -21.99
C ASP A 19 50.73 5.28 -21.02
N ASN A 20 50.56 5.00 -19.72
CA ASN A 20 51.36 5.64 -18.66
C ASN A 20 51.18 4.91 -17.32
N LEU A 21 51.79 3.72 -17.21
CA LEU A 21 52.06 3.10 -15.93
C LEU A 21 53.39 3.63 -15.39
N SER A 22 53.36 4.77 -14.70
CA SER A 22 54.46 5.18 -13.82
C SER A 22 54.27 4.54 -12.45
N TYR A 23 54.93 3.41 -12.27
CA TYR A 23 55.03 2.67 -11.02
C TYR A 23 55.94 3.36 -9.98
N LEU A 24 55.64 3.05 -8.71
CA LEU A 24 56.50 3.09 -7.51
C LEU A 24 56.37 4.28 -6.55
N ALA A 25 55.36 4.15 -5.69
CA ALA A 25 55.38 4.18 -4.22
C ALA A 25 56.56 4.88 -3.49
N THR A 26 56.22 5.74 -2.54
CA THR A 26 56.98 5.89 -1.29
C THR A 26 56.01 5.92 -0.12
N SER A 27 56.23 4.97 0.78
CA SER A 27 55.56 4.71 2.05
C SER A 27 55.81 5.80 3.09
N ASN A 28 54.78 6.20 3.84
CA ASN A 28 54.72 5.91 5.29
C ASN A 28 53.35 6.19 5.93
N PRO A 29 53.08 5.62 7.12
CA PRO A 29 51.74 5.24 7.56
C PRO A 29 51.12 6.14 8.64
N LEU A 30 49.81 5.98 8.78
CA LEU A 30 48.98 6.05 9.99
C LEU A 30 48.86 7.39 10.74
N ALA A 31 47.72 8.05 10.52
CA ALA A 31 46.94 8.68 11.59
C ALA A 31 45.44 8.66 11.23
N THR A 32 44.67 7.84 11.93
CA THR A 32 43.21 7.98 12.11
C THR A 32 42.93 8.03 13.61
N PRO A 33 41.75 8.48 14.07
CA PRO A 33 40.66 9.16 13.37
C PRO A 33 40.14 10.40 14.13
N SER A 34 39.59 11.40 13.44
CA SER A 34 38.42 12.14 13.96
C SER A 34 37.87 13.06 12.88
N GLY A 35 37.09 12.47 11.98
CA GLY A 35 36.26 13.19 11.04
C GLY A 35 34.95 12.45 11.01
N SER A 36 33.98 12.97 11.74
CA SER A 36 32.61 12.48 11.83
C SER A 36 32.01 12.32 10.42
N GLN A 37 32.15 11.12 9.87
CA GLN A 37 31.28 10.67 8.79
C GLN A 37 29.97 10.29 9.46
N TYR A 38 29.02 11.23 9.49
CA TYR A 38 27.62 10.84 9.53
C TYR A 38 27.34 10.19 8.18
N ALA A 39 27.68 8.90 8.07
CA ALA A 39 26.99 8.00 7.19
C ALA A 39 25.53 8.09 7.62
N LEU A 40 24.68 8.68 6.77
CA LEU A 40 23.24 8.55 6.87
C LEU A 40 22.91 7.07 6.64
N ASP A 41 23.13 6.28 7.68
CA ASP A 41 22.59 4.95 7.77
C ASP A 41 21.16 5.07 8.26
N THR A 42 20.32 4.17 7.75
CA THR A 42 18.93 3.93 8.11
C THR A 42 17.89 4.56 7.18
N SER A 43 17.41 3.67 6.29
CA SER A 43 16.02 3.52 5.84
C SER A 43 15.53 4.24 4.57
N ASP A 44 16.35 4.30 3.53
CA ASP A 44 15.87 4.44 2.14
C ASP A 44 15.40 3.07 1.57
N ARG A 45 14.46 2.44 2.29
CA ARG A 45 13.79 1.19 1.88
C ARG A 45 12.28 1.37 1.70
N ASP A 46 11.76 2.56 2.02
CA ASP A 46 10.34 2.88 1.91
C ASP A 46 9.88 3.21 0.48
N PHE A 47 10.80 3.53 -0.45
CA PHE A 47 10.45 3.85 -1.83
C PHE A 47 10.07 2.63 -2.68
N LEU A 48 10.40 1.41 -2.22
CA LEU A 48 10.04 0.16 -2.93
C LEU A 48 8.77 -0.49 -2.37
N ARG A 49 8.18 0.06 -1.31
CA ARG A 49 6.93 -0.45 -0.76
C ARG A 49 5.79 0.38 -1.35
N PRO A 50 4.79 -0.24 -2.00
CA PRO A 50 3.57 0.47 -2.38
C PRO A 50 3.06 1.22 -1.16
N THR A 51 3.05 2.55 -1.24
CA THR A 51 2.68 3.41 -0.12
C THR A 51 1.23 3.08 0.22
N ARG A 52 1.01 2.40 1.35
CA ARG A 52 -0.37 2.18 1.81
C ARG A 52 -1.03 3.55 1.94
N PRO A 53 -2.25 3.73 1.43
CA PRO A 53 -2.90 5.02 1.49
C PRO A 53 -3.02 5.46 2.93
N VAL A 54 -2.69 6.73 3.15
CA VAL A 54 -2.81 7.38 4.45
C VAL A 54 -4.30 7.36 4.82
N VAL A 55 -4.62 6.75 5.96
CA VAL A 55 -5.98 6.78 6.49
C VAL A 55 -6.24 8.20 6.98
N PRO A 56 -7.30 8.88 6.50
CA PRO A 56 -7.58 10.25 6.94
C PRO A 56 -7.77 10.30 8.45
N SER A 57 -7.42 11.43 9.08
CA SER A 57 -7.49 11.63 10.54
C SER A 57 -8.90 11.52 11.12
N SER A 58 -9.94 11.54 10.29
CA SER A 58 -11.33 11.27 10.67
C SER A 58 -11.66 9.78 10.79
N PHE A 59 -10.72 8.88 10.51
CA PHE A 59 -10.91 7.44 10.55
C PHE A 59 -9.83 6.74 11.38
N THR A 60 -10.24 5.70 12.09
CA THR A 60 -9.35 4.80 12.84
C THR A 60 -9.30 3.46 12.12
N ARG A 61 -8.09 3.01 11.81
CA ARG A 61 -7.85 1.75 11.10
C ARG A 61 -7.94 0.55 12.04
N VAL A 62 -8.57 -0.52 11.56
CA VAL A 62 -8.50 -1.83 12.21
C VAL A 62 -7.15 -2.47 11.87
N GLY A 63 -6.14 -2.18 12.69
CA GLY A 63 -4.78 -2.71 12.50
C GLY A 63 -4.59 -4.07 13.18
N PRO A 64 -3.90 -5.05 12.55
CA PRO A 64 -3.65 -6.36 13.13
C PRO A 64 -3.04 -6.30 14.54
N ASP A 65 -2.11 -5.36 14.76
CA ASP A 65 -1.36 -5.19 16.00
C ASP A 65 -2.14 -4.47 17.11
N ARG A 66 -3.23 -3.78 16.78
CA ARG A 66 -4.02 -2.97 17.72
C ARG A 66 -5.51 -3.33 17.72
N ARG A 67 -5.86 -4.52 17.23
CA ARG A 67 -7.26 -4.97 17.10
C ARG A 67 -8.04 -4.92 18.40
N LYS A 68 -7.48 -5.42 19.51
CA LYS A 68 -8.17 -5.42 20.81
C LYS A 68 -8.51 -4.01 21.28
N ALA A 69 -7.50 -3.13 21.31
CA ALA A 69 -7.68 -1.73 21.68
C ALA A 69 -8.64 -0.99 20.73
N PHE A 70 -8.59 -1.32 19.42
CA PHE A 70 -9.55 -0.79 18.46
C PHE A 70 -10.98 -1.21 18.78
N VAL A 71 -11.23 -2.50 18.98
CA VAL A 71 -12.59 -3.01 19.25
C VAL A 71 -13.10 -2.46 20.57
N GLU A 72 -12.25 -2.41 21.59
CA GLU A 72 -12.57 -1.81 22.89
C GLU A 72 -12.96 -0.33 22.74
N TRP A 73 -12.15 0.48 22.08
CA TRP A 73 -12.50 1.87 21.75
C TRP A 73 -13.80 1.95 20.96
N TRP A 74 -13.95 1.13 19.92
CA TRP A 74 -15.10 1.17 19.03
C TRP A 74 -16.41 0.86 19.76
N LEU A 75 -16.41 -0.09 20.70
CA LEU A 75 -17.58 -0.41 21.52
C LEU A 75 -18.06 0.76 22.40
N HIS A 76 -17.22 1.77 22.65
CA HIS A 76 -17.61 2.99 23.37
C HIS A 76 -18.28 4.04 22.46
N THR A 77 -18.20 3.89 21.13
CA THR A 77 -18.83 4.80 20.17
C THR A 77 -20.34 4.58 20.05
N ASP A 78 -21.07 5.58 19.55
CA ASP A 78 -22.52 5.49 19.34
C ASP A 78 -22.94 4.32 18.45
N TYR A 79 -22.17 4.08 17.39
CA TYR A 79 -22.42 2.98 16.47
C TYR A 79 -22.01 1.64 17.08
N GLY A 80 -20.83 1.55 17.69
CA GLY A 80 -20.31 0.31 18.27
C GLY A 80 -21.21 -0.26 19.36
N ARG A 81 -21.80 0.61 20.21
CA ARG A 81 -22.78 0.19 21.24
C ARG A 81 -24.03 -0.47 20.69
N LYS A 82 -24.44 -0.11 19.47
CA LYS A 82 -25.70 -0.56 18.83
C LYS A 82 -25.48 -1.64 17.77
N SER A 83 -24.22 -1.84 17.35
CA SER A 83 -23.88 -2.68 16.21
C SER A 83 -23.39 -4.07 16.63
N LYS A 84 -23.51 -5.03 15.71
CA LYS A 84 -23.02 -6.41 15.86
C LYS A 84 -21.96 -6.76 14.83
N ILE A 85 -21.25 -5.76 14.30
CA ILE A 85 -20.21 -5.99 13.31
C ILE A 85 -19.06 -6.77 13.92
N LYS A 86 -18.76 -7.90 13.29
CA LYS A 86 -17.61 -8.73 13.62
C LYS A 86 -16.41 -8.27 12.79
N TRP A 87 -15.57 -7.45 13.40
CA TRP A 87 -14.35 -6.92 12.78
C TRP A 87 -13.32 -8.02 12.43
N ASP A 88 -13.45 -9.19 13.05
CA ASP A 88 -12.48 -10.31 13.02
C ASP A 88 -12.91 -11.52 12.19
N LEU A 89 -14.03 -11.47 11.47
CA LEU A 89 -14.38 -12.56 10.56
C LEU A 89 -13.28 -12.67 9.50
N THR A 90 -12.67 -13.85 9.37
CA THR A 90 -11.77 -14.20 8.26
C THR A 90 -12.56 -14.02 6.98
N ARG A 91 -12.31 -12.93 6.27
CA ARG A 91 -13.13 -12.61 5.11
C ARG A 91 -12.59 -13.38 3.93
N HIS A 92 -13.28 -14.48 3.61
CA HIS A 92 -12.89 -15.43 2.57
C HIS A 92 -12.85 -14.83 1.16
N ALA A 93 -13.47 -13.68 0.94
CA ALA A 93 -13.45 -13.02 -0.36
C ALA A 93 -12.10 -12.33 -0.60
N GLU A 94 -11.43 -12.72 -1.69
CA GLU A 94 -10.13 -12.19 -2.12
C GLU A 94 -10.09 -10.66 -2.22
N ILE A 95 -11.22 -10.03 -2.53
CA ILE A 95 -11.37 -8.57 -2.62
C ILE A 95 -10.90 -7.83 -1.36
N TRP A 96 -10.94 -8.47 -0.19
CA TRP A 96 -10.48 -7.84 1.06
C TRP A 96 -8.98 -7.63 1.13
N GLY A 97 -8.18 -8.28 0.28
CA GLY A 97 -6.77 -7.97 0.11
C GLY A 97 -6.50 -6.57 -0.44
N LEU A 98 -7.51 -5.91 -1.03
CA LEU A 98 -7.39 -4.57 -1.62
C LEU A 98 -7.99 -3.47 -0.75
N PHE A 99 -8.49 -3.79 0.45
CA PHE A 99 -9.19 -2.84 1.30
C PHE A 99 -8.87 -3.04 2.77
N ASP A 100 -8.74 -1.94 3.50
CA ASP A 100 -8.65 -1.97 4.95
C ASP A 100 -9.99 -1.59 5.58
N GLN A 101 -10.27 -2.22 6.71
CA GLN A 101 -11.37 -1.80 7.56
C GLN A 101 -10.98 -0.55 8.35
N VAL A 102 -11.91 0.39 8.41
CA VAL A 102 -11.78 1.59 9.24
C VAL A 102 -13.11 1.87 9.92
N ALA A 103 -13.08 2.59 11.03
CA ALA A 103 -14.27 3.20 11.61
C ALA A 103 -14.11 4.71 11.64
N HIS A 104 -15.20 5.43 11.43
CA HIS A 104 -15.22 6.87 11.56
C HIS A 104 -15.08 7.28 13.04
N ASN A 105 -14.31 8.35 13.30
CA ASN A 105 -13.86 8.66 14.66
C ASN A 105 -14.93 9.26 15.56
N LEU A 106 -15.95 9.91 14.99
CA LEU A 106 -16.99 10.58 15.76
C LEU A 106 -18.08 9.61 16.25
N ASP A 107 -18.66 8.86 15.32
CA ASP A 107 -19.80 7.98 15.57
C ASP A 107 -19.40 6.49 15.64
N GLY A 108 -18.20 6.13 15.19
CA GLY A 108 -17.77 4.74 15.05
C GLY A 108 -18.35 4.07 13.80
N ALA A 109 -18.88 4.82 12.83
CA ALA A 109 -19.48 4.20 11.65
C ALA A 109 -18.45 3.35 10.88
N PRO A 110 -18.75 2.08 10.60
CA PRO A 110 -17.87 1.15 9.92
C PRO A 110 -17.75 1.52 8.44
N LYS A 111 -16.53 1.62 7.93
CA LYS A 111 -16.23 1.84 6.52
C LYS A 111 -15.10 0.92 6.06
N VAL A 112 -14.83 0.94 4.76
CA VAL A 112 -13.62 0.35 4.19
C VAL A 112 -12.89 1.39 3.36
N ILE A 113 -11.56 1.37 3.40
CA ILE A 113 -10.70 2.23 2.59
C ILE A 113 -9.99 1.38 1.52
N CYS A 114 -10.04 1.81 0.27
CA CYS A 114 -9.33 1.15 -0.82
C CYS A 114 -7.82 1.38 -0.69
N GLN A 115 -7.04 0.30 -0.76
CA GLN A 115 -5.58 0.37 -0.69
C GLN A 115 -4.92 0.94 -1.97
N ARG A 116 -5.65 1.02 -3.08
CA ARG A 116 -5.13 1.62 -4.33
C ARG A 116 -5.34 3.12 -4.36
N CYS A 117 -6.59 3.55 -4.27
CA CYS A 117 -6.95 4.96 -4.46
C CYS A 117 -7.29 5.72 -3.17
N GLY A 118 -7.29 5.06 -2.00
CA GLY A 118 -7.66 5.70 -0.73
C GLY A 118 -9.16 6.03 -0.59
N ALA A 119 -10.01 5.65 -1.55
CA ALA A 119 -11.44 5.92 -1.48
C ALA A 119 -12.11 5.18 -0.32
N ILE A 120 -13.01 5.87 0.37
CA ILE A 120 -13.77 5.34 1.50
C ILE A 120 -15.15 4.90 1.01
N LEU A 121 -15.51 3.65 1.31
CA LEU A 121 -16.78 3.03 0.92
C LEU A 121 -17.55 2.56 2.16
N GLU A 122 -18.86 2.39 2.00
CA GLU A 122 -19.70 1.75 3.01
C GLU A 122 -19.23 0.33 3.30
N HIS A 123 -19.23 -0.02 4.59
CA HIS A 123 -18.81 -1.35 5.01
C HIS A 123 -19.84 -2.41 4.54
N PRO A 124 -19.42 -3.54 3.93
CA PRO A 124 -20.31 -4.56 3.37
C PRO A 124 -21.40 -5.09 4.29
N TYR A 125 -21.14 -5.10 5.59
CA TYR A 125 -22.05 -5.60 6.63
C TYR A 125 -22.85 -4.49 7.31
N THR A 126 -22.93 -3.30 6.70
CA THR A 126 -23.91 -2.28 7.08
C THR A 126 -25.25 -2.58 6.41
N ALA A 127 -26.33 -2.29 7.13
CA ALA A 127 -27.67 -2.41 6.59
C ALA A 127 -27.87 -1.39 5.47
N ASN A 128 -28.39 -1.85 4.34
CA ASN A 128 -28.78 -1.00 3.23
C ASN A 128 -30.04 -0.23 3.62
N PRO A 129 -30.01 1.11 3.66
CA PRO A 129 -31.16 1.92 4.05
C PRO A 129 -32.35 1.78 3.09
N LYS A 130 -32.14 1.25 1.87
CA LYS A 130 -33.18 1.00 0.87
C LYS A 130 -33.82 -0.38 1.01
N SER A 131 -33.49 -1.16 2.05
CA SER A 131 -34.09 -2.47 2.24
C SER A 131 -35.58 -2.33 2.51
N LYS A 132 -36.42 -3.01 1.71
CA LYS A 132 -37.87 -3.03 1.91
C LYS A 132 -38.21 -3.55 3.31
N GLU A 133 -39.27 -2.98 3.90
CA GLU A 133 -39.72 -3.29 5.26
C GLU A 133 -39.75 -4.81 5.51
N GLY A 134 -39.05 -5.24 6.57
CA GLY A 134 -39.03 -6.64 7.01
C GLY A 134 -37.80 -7.48 6.63
N ARG A 135 -36.90 -7.01 5.75
CA ARG A 135 -35.62 -7.72 5.48
C ARG A 135 -34.43 -6.79 5.52
N VAL A 136 -33.52 -6.97 6.48
CA VAL A 136 -32.22 -6.28 6.49
C VAL A 136 -31.39 -6.80 5.32
N GLN A 137 -31.25 -5.98 4.28
CA GLN A 137 -30.36 -6.27 3.16
C GLN A 137 -29.00 -5.64 3.44
N TYR A 138 -27.92 -6.40 3.33
CA TYR A 138 -26.57 -5.86 3.44
C TYR A 138 -26.03 -5.44 2.07
N HIS A 139 -25.10 -4.49 2.03
CA HIS A 139 -24.43 -4.09 0.78
C HIS A 139 -23.66 -5.26 0.13
N GLY A 140 -23.12 -6.16 0.95
CA GLY A 140 -22.20 -7.20 0.51
C GLY A 140 -20.92 -6.61 -0.08
N THR A 141 -20.06 -7.44 -0.66
CA THR A 141 -18.80 -6.99 -1.28
C THR A 141 -19.00 -6.37 -2.68
N SER A 142 -20.24 -6.27 -3.15
CA SER A 142 -20.59 -5.76 -4.49
C SER A 142 -20.14 -4.32 -4.72
N THR A 143 -20.19 -3.47 -3.70
CA THR A 143 -19.73 -2.08 -3.75
C THR A 143 -18.23 -2.00 -3.97
N MET A 144 -17.46 -2.82 -3.25
CA MET A 144 -16.01 -2.95 -3.40
C MET A 144 -15.63 -3.49 -4.79
N GLN A 145 -16.36 -4.52 -5.26
CA GLN A 145 -16.15 -5.11 -6.59
C GLN A 145 -16.42 -4.12 -7.72
N LYS A 146 -17.47 -3.30 -7.61
CA LYS A 146 -17.75 -2.23 -8.58
C LYS A 146 -16.66 -1.16 -8.53
N HIS A 147 -16.24 -0.77 -7.33
CA HIS A 147 -15.22 0.25 -7.13
C HIS A 147 -13.90 -0.07 -7.83
N ILE A 148 -13.37 -1.29 -7.69
CA ILE A 148 -12.08 -1.65 -8.31
C ILE A 148 -12.10 -1.63 -9.85
N LYS A 149 -13.29 -1.64 -10.47
CA LYS A 149 -13.48 -1.55 -11.93
C LYS A 149 -13.62 -0.10 -12.41
N THR A 150 -13.70 0.87 -11.52
CA THR A 150 -13.81 2.29 -11.89
C THR A 150 -12.48 2.81 -12.44
N ALA A 151 -12.54 3.68 -13.45
CA ALA A 151 -11.34 4.28 -14.05
C ALA A 151 -10.52 5.08 -13.02
N SER A 152 -11.14 5.64 -11.99
CA SER A 152 -10.43 6.32 -10.90
C SER A 152 -9.61 5.34 -10.05
N CYS A 153 -10.17 4.17 -9.71
CA CYS A 153 -9.44 3.17 -8.94
C CYS A 153 -8.35 2.48 -9.78
N ILE A 154 -8.61 2.22 -11.06
CA ILE A 154 -7.66 1.56 -11.97
C ILE A 154 -6.43 2.44 -12.19
N ARG A 155 -6.61 3.75 -12.38
CA ARG A 155 -5.49 4.69 -12.60
C ARG A 155 -4.62 4.93 -11.35
N ALA A 156 -5.10 4.54 -10.17
CA ALA A 156 -4.41 4.78 -8.91
C ALA A 156 -3.62 3.57 -8.39
N GLY A 157 -3.75 2.40 -9.04
CA GLY A 157 -3.02 1.18 -8.68
C GLY A 157 -2.00 0.84 -9.76
#